data_AF-A0A971BSZ1-F1
#
_entry.id   AF-A0A971BSZ1-F1
#
_cell.length_a   1.000
_cell.length_b   1.000
_cell.length_c   1.000
_cell.angle_alpha   90.00
_cell.angle_beta   90.00
_cell.angle_gamma   90.00
#
_symmetry.space_group_name_H-M   'P 1'
#
loop_
_entity.id
_entity.type
_entity.pdbx_description
1 polymer ?
#
loop_
_entity_poly.entity_id
_entity_poly.type
_entity_poly.pdbx_seq_one_letter_code
_entity_poly.pdbx_strand_id
1 'polypeptide(L)'
;MAFCNNCGSQLKPGAKFCENCGALAEEEKTPESTGAAPVYTPPPYQPYAGAAPPTAPAGGKNFGLPAIILACALVVVLIGGIIGIVTLSGTVSDLKEENTQLVADKNQLTNQLNAANSTILSLNSDLSAANSEISELTGDLNTATGQINDLNDDLSEANSNLNAASATIANLEDENAELAADKSELAADLADANDSILSLNSIIDIMDYNYSEIIAFIETRFGLVEEDATQFVTPNDETVGELVDFLVTPFTSSDWHKAWDDMQYLYTWVRNNIEYSYDSPLPLLPLDLLEGGTIDWFGEFWQYPVETIYWERGDCEDQSLLLTSMIKNYGEGGTYAYCVGISNGESGHMAVFLPVEGGNLVIFDPTG
;
A
#
# COMPACT_ATOMS: atom_id res chain seq x y z
N MET A 1 -0.62 -20.35 40.58
CA MET A 1 -0.15 -19.72 39.33
C MET A 1 -0.73 -18.32 39.34
N ALA A 2 0.10 -17.28 39.24
CA ALA A 2 -0.36 -15.90 39.35
C ALA A 2 -0.85 -15.38 37.99
N PHE A 3 -1.78 -14.43 38.03
CA PHE A 3 -2.31 -13.72 36.86
C PHE A 3 -2.16 -12.21 37.07
N CYS A 4 -2.06 -11.44 36.00
CA CYS A 4 -1.86 -10.00 36.08
C CYS A 4 -3.16 -9.30 36.51
N ASN A 5 -3.13 -8.61 37.66
CA ASN A 5 -4.28 -7.84 38.18
C ASN A 5 -4.77 -6.72 37.22
N ASN A 6 -3.97 -6.32 36.23
CA ASN A 6 -4.32 -5.26 35.27
C ASN A 6 -4.86 -5.78 33.91
N CYS A 7 -4.52 -7.00 33.49
CA CYS A 7 -4.94 -7.53 32.18
C CYS A 7 -5.30 -9.02 32.13
N GLY A 8 -5.36 -9.71 33.28
CA GLY A 8 -5.73 -11.12 33.39
C GLY A 8 -4.72 -12.13 32.81
N SER A 9 -3.68 -11.70 32.09
CA SER A 9 -2.70 -12.61 31.49
C SER A 9 -1.90 -13.40 32.55
N GLN A 10 -1.56 -14.65 32.24
CA GLN A 10 -0.83 -15.53 33.15
C GLN A 10 0.61 -15.06 33.34
N LEU A 11 1.04 -14.90 34.59
CA LEU A 11 2.40 -14.48 34.94
C LEU A 11 3.33 -15.69 35.06
N LYS A 12 4.54 -15.57 34.48
CA LYS A 12 5.60 -16.57 34.68
C LYS A 12 6.05 -16.57 36.15
N PRO A 13 6.40 -17.73 36.75
CA PRO A 13 6.87 -17.80 38.13
C PRO A 13 8.07 -16.87 38.37
N GLY A 14 7.96 -15.96 39.33
CA GLY A 14 9.02 -14.98 39.65
C GLY A 14 9.14 -13.77 38.71
N ALA A 15 8.21 -13.58 37.78
CA ALA A 15 8.16 -12.36 36.96
C ALA A 15 7.82 -11.13 37.82
N LYS A 16 8.61 -10.05 37.68
CA LYS A 16 8.37 -8.76 38.38
C LYS A 16 7.42 -7.82 37.64
N PHE A 17 7.14 -8.11 36.38
CA PHE A 17 6.30 -7.30 35.51
C PHE A 17 5.51 -8.23 34.58
N CYS A 18 4.32 -7.80 34.15
CA CYS A 18 3.53 -8.48 33.14
C CYS A 18 4.16 -8.26 31.76
N GLU A 19 4.50 -9.34 31.05
CA GLU A 19 5.05 -9.28 29.70
C GLU A 19 4.04 -8.77 28.65
N ASN A 20 2.73 -8.79 28.95
CA ASN A 20 1.67 -8.38 28.01
C ASN A 20 1.23 -6.90 28.18
N CYS A 21 1.29 -6.34 29.39
CA CYS A 21 0.85 -4.95 29.65
C CYS A 21 1.81 -4.10 30.49
N GLY A 22 3.00 -4.60 30.83
CA GLY A 22 4.03 -3.88 31.58
C GLY A 22 3.74 -3.63 33.07
N ALA A 23 2.53 -3.95 33.56
CA ALA A 23 2.16 -3.73 34.95
C ALA A 23 3.06 -4.50 35.93
N LEU A 24 3.45 -3.85 37.03
CA LEU A 24 4.18 -4.48 38.14
C LEU A 24 3.42 -5.69 38.68
N ALA A 25 4.12 -6.81 38.82
CA ALA A 25 3.62 -8.00 39.48
C ALA A 25 4.01 -7.93 40.97
N GLU A 26 3.02 -7.85 41.85
CA GLU A 26 3.26 -7.85 43.29
C GLU A 26 3.65 -9.26 43.77
N GLU A 27 4.72 -9.35 44.58
CA GLU A 27 5.22 -10.62 45.09
C GLU A 27 4.29 -11.21 46.17
N GLU A 28 3.87 -12.47 46.02
CA GLU A 28 3.02 -13.17 46.99
C GLU A 28 3.70 -13.28 48.37
N LYS A 29 3.09 -12.66 49.39
CA LYS A 29 3.32 -13.01 50.80
C LYS A 29 2.30 -14.08 51.23
N THR A 30 2.76 -15.31 51.45
CA THR A 30 2.09 -16.24 52.39
C THR A 30 2.07 -15.61 53.79
N PRO A 31 0.98 -15.72 54.59
CA PRO A 31 0.55 -17.03 55.08
C PRO A 31 -0.95 -17.25 55.41
N GLU A 32 -1.22 -18.49 55.83
CA GLU A 32 -2.23 -18.94 56.83
C GLU A 32 -3.73 -18.98 56.51
N SER A 33 -4.25 -20.20 56.67
CA SER A 33 -5.68 -20.56 56.72
C SER A 33 -6.25 -20.29 58.11
N THR A 34 -7.21 -19.37 58.20
CA THR A 34 -8.27 -19.31 59.21
C THR A 34 -9.59 -19.08 58.46
N GLY A 35 -10.77 -19.49 58.87
CA GLY A 35 -11.26 -20.20 60.06
C GLY A 35 -12.80 -20.19 59.94
N ALA A 36 -13.48 -21.30 60.20
CA ALA A 36 -14.91 -21.44 59.84
C ALA A 36 -15.87 -20.62 60.72
N ALA A 37 -16.97 -20.15 60.13
CA ALA A 37 -18.10 -19.49 60.79
C ALA A 37 -19.42 -19.82 60.02
N PRO A 38 -20.62 -19.63 60.59
CA PRO A 38 -21.38 -20.79 61.04
C PRO A 38 -22.75 -20.98 60.38
N VAL A 39 -23.25 -22.23 60.44
CA VAL A 39 -24.64 -22.58 60.09
C VAL A 39 -25.57 -22.19 61.25
N TYR A 40 -26.64 -21.45 60.96
CA TYR A 40 -27.71 -21.13 61.89
C TYR A 40 -29.01 -21.87 61.51
N THR A 41 -29.58 -22.61 62.46
CA THR A 41 -30.90 -23.26 62.32
C THR A 41 -31.78 -22.89 63.53
N PRO A 42 -33.00 -22.34 63.33
CA PRO A 42 -33.94 -22.11 64.42
C PRO A 42 -34.59 -23.42 64.91
N PRO A 43 -35.10 -23.47 66.17
CA PRO A 43 -35.47 -24.71 66.85
C PRO A 43 -36.91 -25.20 66.54
N PRO A 44 -37.20 -26.51 66.74
CA PRO A 44 -38.52 -27.09 66.49
C PRO A 44 -39.50 -26.86 67.64
N TYR A 45 -40.73 -26.42 67.32
CA TYR A 45 -41.82 -26.29 68.28
C TYR A 45 -42.68 -27.57 68.34
N GLN A 46 -43.12 -27.95 69.54
CA GLN A 46 -43.86 -29.20 69.81
C GLN A 46 -45.38 -29.02 69.57
N PRO A 47 -46.09 -30.02 69.02
CA PRO A 47 -47.55 -30.04 69.01
C PRO A 47 -48.09 -30.59 70.35
N TYR A 48 -48.95 -29.83 71.03
CA TYR A 48 -49.67 -30.32 72.21
C TYR A 48 -50.84 -31.22 71.78
N ALA A 49 -50.86 -32.46 72.28
CA ALA A 49 -51.95 -33.40 72.04
C ALA A 49 -53.21 -32.99 72.84
N GLY A 50 -54.38 -33.13 72.22
CA GLY A 50 -55.67 -32.81 72.84
C GLY A 50 -56.13 -33.84 73.87
N ALA A 51 -57.06 -33.41 74.75
CA ALA A 51 -57.72 -34.27 75.73
C ALA A 51 -59.26 -34.18 75.58
N ALA A 52 -59.92 -35.34 75.66
CA ALA A 52 -61.37 -35.52 75.64
C ALA A 52 -61.71 -36.90 76.29
N PRO A 53 -62.97 -37.21 76.65
CA PRO A 53 -63.69 -36.58 77.76
C PRO A 53 -64.04 -37.60 78.90
N PRO A 54 -65.28 -37.80 79.40
CA PRO A 54 -65.56 -37.63 80.84
C PRO A 54 -65.95 -38.91 81.61
N THR A 55 -65.95 -38.84 82.95
CA THR A 55 -66.65 -39.81 83.82
C THR A 55 -67.26 -39.17 85.08
N ALA A 56 -68.56 -39.39 85.29
CA ALA A 56 -69.22 -39.33 86.61
C ALA A 56 -69.28 -40.77 87.20
N PRO A 57 -69.58 -41.03 88.50
CA PRO A 57 -70.92 -40.75 89.06
C PRO A 57 -71.05 -40.46 90.59
N ALA A 58 -72.24 -39.96 90.93
CA ALA A 58 -73.09 -40.12 92.12
C ALA A 58 -72.59 -40.69 93.49
N GLY A 59 -73.14 -40.08 94.55
CA GLY A 59 -73.25 -40.59 95.93
C GLY A 59 -72.96 -39.48 96.96
N GLY A 60 -73.70 -39.26 98.04
CA GLY A 60 -74.92 -39.88 98.59
C GLY A 60 -75.09 -39.33 100.02
N LYS A 61 -76.25 -38.76 100.38
CA LYS A 61 -76.45 -37.99 101.63
C LYS A 61 -76.31 -38.86 102.90
N ASN A 62 -76.01 -38.24 104.04
CA ASN A 62 -76.98 -38.09 105.16
C ASN A 62 -76.45 -37.22 106.32
N PHE A 63 -77.24 -36.21 106.72
CA PHE A 63 -77.18 -35.54 108.02
C PHE A 63 -78.25 -36.17 108.93
N GLY A 64 -78.02 -36.25 110.25
CA GLY A 64 -78.94 -36.88 111.20
C GLY A 64 -79.74 -35.88 112.07
N LEU A 65 -80.90 -36.34 112.56
CA LEU A 65 -81.91 -35.63 113.38
C LEU A 65 -82.66 -34.48 112.65
N PRO A 66 -83.95 -34.20 112.98
CA PRO A 66 -84.50 -34.16 114.34
C PRO A 66 -85.95 -34.62 114.56
N ALA A 67 -86.36 -34.67 115.84
CA ALA A 67 -87.69 -34.29 116.34
C ALA A 67 -87.49 -33.80 117.80
N ILE A 68 -88.08 -32.68 118.25
CA ILE A 68 -89.44 -32.55 118.84
C ILE A 68 -89.62 -31.05 119.20
N ILE A 69 -90.77 -30.33 119.15
CA ILE A 69 -92.15 -30.45 118.59
C ILE A 69 -92.78 -29.01 118.67
N LEU A 70 -93.99 -28.78 118.12
CA LEU A 70 -94.99 -27.74 118.53
C LEU A 70 -95.19 -26.40 117.73
N ALA A 71 -95.89 -26.55 116.60
CA ALA A 71 -97.23 -25.96 116.34
C ALA A 71 -97.45 -24.44 116.07
N CYS A 72 -96.59 -23.49 116.47
CA CYS A 72 -96.91 -22.05 116.25
C CYS A 72 -96.41 -21.44 114.92
N ALA A 73 -95.64 -22.18 114.12
CA ALA A 73 -94.95 -21.62 112.94
C ALA A 73 -95.82 -21.39 111.68
N LEU A 74 -97.04 -21.95 111.62
CA LEU A 74 -97.77 -22.14 110.35
C LEU A 74 -98.18 -20.83 109.64
N VAL A 75 -98.51 -19.76 110.35
CA VAL A 75 -98.99 -18.51 109.69
C VAL A 75 -97.83 -17.67 109.13
N VAL A 76 -96.70 -17.60 109.84
CA VAL A 76 -95.50 -16.89 109.38
C VAL A 76 -94.83 -17.64 108.23
N VAL A 77 -94.85 -18.98 108.25
CA VAL A 77 -94.36 -19.82 107.15
C VAL A 77 -95.23 -19.69 105.90
N LEU A 78 -96.54 -19.42 106.01
CA LEU A 78 -97.39 -19.21 104.83
C LEU A 78 -97.14 -17.86 104.15
N ILE A 79 -97.06 -16.75 104.90
CA ILE A 79 -96.81 -15.43 104.32
C ILE A 79 -95.35 -15.30 103.86
N GLY A 80 -94.40 -15.71 104.69
CA GLY A 80 -92.97 -15.75 104.33
C GLY A 80 -92.68 -16.77 103.22
N GLY A 81 -93.42 -17.87 103.18
CA GLY A 81 -93.34 -18.87 102.11
C GLY A 81 -93.89 -18.37 100.78
N ILE A 82 -95.00 -17.63 100.77
CA ILE A 82 -95.50 -16.98 99.54
C ILE A 82 -94.53 -15.91 99.06
N ILE A 83 -94.00 -15.05 99.95
CA ILE A 83 -92.98 -14.06 99.58
C ILE A 83 -91.72 -14.75 99.04
N GLY A 84 -91.25 -15.81 99.70
CA GLY A 84 -90.09 -16.61 99.26
C GLY A 84 -90.32 -17.36 97.94
N ILE A 85 -91.53 -17.85 97.69
CA ILE A 85 -91.90 -18.48 96.40
C ILE A 85 -92.00 -17.43 95.30
N VAL A 86 -92.50 -16.23 95.58
CA VAL A 86 -92.58 -15.13 94.61
C VAL A 86 -91.19 -14.59 94.27
N THR A 87 -90.30 -14.37 95.26
CA THR A 87 -88.91 -13.96 94.98
C THR A 87 -88.13 -15.05 94.26
N LEU A 88 -88.27 -16.32 94.68
CA LEU A 88 -87.66 -17.46 93.98
C LEU A 88 -88.21 -17.61 92.56
N SER A 89 -89.51 -17.39 92.33
CA SER A 89 -90.12 -17.42 91.00
C SER A 89 -89.64 -16.27 90.12
N GLY A 90 -89.35 -15.10 90.70
CA GLY A 90 -88.66 -14.00 90.04
C GLY A 90 -87.26 -14.42 89.60
N THR A 91 -86.42 -14.85 90.54
CA THR A 91 -85.05 -15.30 90.25
C THR A 91 -84.99 -16.48 89.28
N VAL A 92 -85.95 -17.40 89.30
CA VAL A 92 -86.07 -18.50 88.31
C VAL A 92 -86.50 -17.98 86.94
N SER A 93 -87.31 -16.92 86.86
CA SER A 93 -87.62 -16.24 85.60
C SER A 93 -86.38 -15.54 85.04
N ASP A 94 -85.68 -14.77 85.87
CA ASP A 94 -84.46 -14.04 85.51
C ASP A 94 -83.37 -15.00 85.03
N LEU A 95 -83.10 -16.08 85.79
CA LEU A 95 -82.14 -17.14 85.40
C LEU A 95 -82.55 -17.87 84.11
N LYS A 96 -83.84 -17.98 83.80
CA LYS A 96 -84.32 -18.60 82.57
C LYS A 96 -84.15 -17.66 81.37
N GLU A 97 -84.35 -16.36 81.57
CA GLU A 97 -84.09 -15.33 80.57
C GLU A 97 -82.58 -15.21 80.29
N GLU A 98 -81.75 -15.15 81.34
CA GLU A 98 -80.28 -15.18 81.24
C GLU A 98 -79.77 -16.44 80.52
N ASN A 99 -80.30 -17.62 80.84
CA ASN A 99 -79.92 -18.87 80.16
C ASN A 99 -80.37 -18.88 78.70
N THR A 100 -81.53 -18.28 78.39
CA THR A 100 -81.99 -18.09 76.99
C THR A 100 -81.04 -17.16 76.23
N GLN A 101 -80.60 -16.07 76.87
CA GLN A 101 -79.62 -15.14 76.29
C GLN A 101 -78.25 -15.80 76.09
N LEU A 102 -77.73 -16.53 77.08
CA LEU A 102 -76.47 -17.28 76.97
C LEU A 102 -76.50 -18.32 75.85
N VAL A 103 -77.65 -18.96 75.59
CA VAL A 103 -77.83 -19.86 74.45
C VAL A 103 -77.81 -19.09 73.12
N ALA A 104 -78.44 -17.91 73.05
CA ALA A 104 -78.39 -17.05 71.87
C ALA A 104 -76.96 -16.57 71.58
N ASP A 105 -76.26 -16.04 72.58
CA ASP A 105 -74.87 -15.57 72.50
C ASP A 105 -73.92 -16.70 72.09
N LYS A 106 -74.11 -17.91 72.64
CA LYS A 106 -73.34 -19.10 72.24
C LYS A 106 -73.54 -19.45 70.76
N ASN A 107 -74.77 -19.38 70.26
CA ASN A 107 -75.05 -19.64 68.85
C ASN A 107 -74.43 -18.54 67.96
N GLN A 108 -74.46 -17.28 68.39
CA GLN A 108 -73.81 -16.17 67.70
C GLN A 108 -72.28 -16.35 67.65
N LEU A 109 -71.63 -16.65 68.77
CA LEU A 109 -70.19 -16.95 68.83
C LEU A 109 -69.82 -18.15 67.95
N THR A 110 -70.67 -19.18 67.91
CA THR A 110 -70.46 -20.36 67.05
C THR A 110 -70.50 -19.97 65.57
N ASN A 111 -71.45 -19.13 65.16
CA ASN A 111 -71.53 -18.63 63.79
C ASN A 111 -70.34 -17.73 63.43
N GLN A 112 -69.92 -16.85 64.34
CA GLN A 112 -68.74 -16.00 64.17
C GLN A 112 -67.45 -16.83 64.05
N LEU A 113 -67.30 -17.90 64.86
CA LEU A 113 -66.17 -18.81 64.80
C LEU A 113 -66.12 -19.56 63.45
N ASN A 114 -67.27 -20.05 62.96
CA ASN A 114 -67.35 -20.72 61.66
C ASN A 114 -67.03 -19.77 60.49
N ALA A 115 -67.50 -18.52 60.56
CA ALA A 115 -67.14 -17.49 59.59
C ALA A 115 -65.63 -17.17 59.64
N ALA A 116 -65.05 -16.97 60.84
CA ALA A 116 -63.63 -16.71 61.01
C ALA A 116 -62.76 -17.87 60.50
N ASN A 117 -63.13 -19.12 60.79
CA ASN A 117 -62.46 -20.32 60.26
C ASN A 117 -62.51 -20.37 58.72
N SER A 118 -63.63 -19.97 58.12
CA SER A 118 -63.77 -19.91 56.65
C SER A 118 -62.85 -18.84 56.04
N THR A 119 -62.76 -17.66 56.68
CA THR A 119 -61.81 -16.60 56.29
C THR A 119 -60.36 -17.07 56.43
N ILE A 120 -59.99 -17.78 57.50
CA ILE A 120 -58.64 -18.34 57.69
C ILE A 120 -58.29 -19.32 56.57
N LEU A 121 -59.23 -20.17 56.14
CA LEU A 121 -59.00 -21.09 55.01
C LEU A 121 -58.78 -20.34 53.69
N SER A 122 -59.54 -19.27 53.42
CA SER A 122 -59.31 -18.41 52.24
C SER A 122 -57.92 -17.76 52.30
N LEU A 123 -57.59 -17.10 53.41
CA LEU A 123 -56.30 -16.41 53.57
C LEU A 123 -55.11 -17.36 53.46
N ASN A 124 -55.22 -18.61 53.91
CA ASN A 124 -54.19 -19.63 53.71
C ASN A 124 -54.05 -20.04 52.22
N SER A 125 -55.16 -20.09 51.48
CA SER A 125 -55.14 -20.33 50.03
C SER A 125 -54.48 -19.17 49.29
N ASP A 126 -54.87 -17.94 49.62
CA ASP A 126 -54.33 -16.71 49.02
C ASP A 126 -52.83 -16.56 49.32
N LEU A 127 -52.40 -16.87 50.56
CA LEU A 127 -50.99 -16.91 50.95
C LEU A 127 -50.21 -17.97 50.16
N SER A 128 -50.79 -19.15 49.92
CA SER A 128 -50.16 -20.20 49.11
C SER A 128 -50.01 -19.79 47.64
N ALA A 129 -50.99 -19.08 47.09
CA ALA A 129 -50.93 -18.54 45.74
C ALA A 129 -49.84 -17.45 45.62
N ALA A 130 -49.85 -16.47 46.52
CA ALA A 130 -48.85 -15.40 46.55
C ALA A 130 -47.41 -15.93 46.73
N ASN A 131 -47.21 -16.94 47.58
CA ASN A 131 -45.89 -17.60 47.72
C ASN A 131 -45.43 -18.31 46.43
N SER A 132 -46.37 -18.80 45.62
CA SER A 132 -46.06 -19.44 44.32
C SER A 132 -45.65 -18.37 43.29
N GLU A 133 -46.41 -17.28 43.18
CA GLU A 133 -46.11 -16.14 42.31
C GLU A 133 -44.76 -15.48 42.67
N ILE A 134 -44.44 -15.33 43.96
CA ILE A 134 -43.13 -14.86 44.42
C ILE A 134 -42.01 -15.79 43.95
N SER A 135 -42.23 -17.11 43.95
CA SER A 135 -41.24 -18.09 43.47
C SER A 135 -41.02 -18.01 41.96
N GLU A 136 -42.09 -17.79 41.18
CA GLU A 136 -42.01 -17.61 39.73
C GLU A 136 -41.28 -16.30 39.37
N LEU A 137 -41.68 -15.17 39.96
CA LEU A 137 -41.02 -13.87 39.76
C LEU A 137 -39.55 -13.87 40.19
N THR A 138 -39.19 -14.67 41.21
CA THR A 138 -37.78 -14.88 41.60
C THR A 138 -37.01 -15.65 40.52
N GLY A 139 -37.63 -16.63 39.87
CA GLY A 139 -37.07 -17.35 38.73
C GLY A 139 -36.86 -16.45 37.49
N ASP A 140 -37.85 -15.64 37.16
CA ASP A 140 -37.79 -14.66 36.07
C ASP A 140 -36.70 -13.62 36.30
N LEU A 141 -36.59 -13.07 37.53
CA LEU A 141 -35.56 -12.11 37.91
C LEU A 141 -34.14 -12.69 37.78
N ASN A 142 -33.93 -13.93 38.20
CA ASN A 142 -32.66 -14.62 38.04
C ASN A 142 -32.33 -14.83 36.55
N THR A 143 -33.33 -15.18 35.74
CA THR A 143 -33.17 -15.38 34.28
C THR A 143 -32.81 -14.08 33.58
N ALA A 144 -33.51 -12.98 33.87
CA ALA A 144 -33.22 -11.65 33.34
C ALA A 144 -31.84 -11.14 33.77
N THR A 145 -31.41 -11.46 34.99
CA THR A 145 -30.07 -11.13 35.50
C THR A 145 -28.98 -11.88 34.73
N GLY A 146 -29.21 -13.16 34.39
CA GLY A 146 -28.35 -13.93 33.49
C GLY A 146 -28.20 -13.25 32.13
N GLN A 147 -29.33 -12.95 31.47
CA GLN A 147 -29.35 -12.27 30.17
C GLN A 147 -28.64 -10.91 30.16
N ILE A 148 -28.72 -10.15 31.25
CA ILE A 148 -27.99 -8.87 31.40
C ILE A 148 -26.48 -9.09 31.47
N ASN A 149 -26.00 -10.17 32.10
CA ASN A 149 -24.58 -10.49 32.14
C ASN A 149 -24.08 -10.93 30.76
N ASP A 150 -24.81 -11.84 30.10
CA ASP A 150 -24.47 -12.32 28.75
C ASP A 150 -24.36 -11.13 27.76
N LEU A 151 -25.32 -10.19 27.81
CA LEU A 151 -25.30 -8.98 26.97
C LEU A 151 -24.16 -7.99 27.31
N ASN A 152 -23.69 -7.96 28.56
CA ASN A 152 -22.52 -7.16 28.94
C ASN A 152 -21.22 -7.78 28.42
N ASP A 153 -21.11 -9.11 28.42
CA ASP A 153 -19.98 -9.85 27.86
C ASP A 153 -19.93 -9.69 26.33
N ASP A 154 -21.05 -9.87 25.64
CA ASP A 154 -21.20 -9.60 24.19
C ASP A 154 -20.79 -8.16 23.83
N LEU A 155 -21.20 -7.17 24.64
CA LEU A 155 -20.84 -5.76 24.44
C LEU A 155 -19.33 -5.52 24.64
N SER A 156 -18.71 -6.21 25.60
CA SER A 156 -17.27 -6.13 25.87
C SER A 156 -16.46 -6.72 24.70
N GLU A 157 -16.90 -7.86 24.14
CA GLU A 157 -16.31 -8.46 22.95
C GLU A 157 -16.48 -7.57 21.71
N ALA A 158 -17.69 -7.05 21.46
CA ALA A 158 -17.97 -6.15 20.34
C ALA A 158 -17.10 -4.88 20.37
N ASN A 159 -16.90 -4.27 21.55
CA ASN A 159 -16.01 -3.13 21.71
C ASN A 159 -14.53 -3.49 21.45
N SER A 160 -14.08 -4.67 21.88
CA SER A 160 -12.71 -5.15 21.63
C SER A 160 -12.47 -5.37 20.14
N ASN A 161 -13.43 -5.98 19.44
CA ASN A 161 -13.40 -6.20 18.00
C ASN A 161 -13.44 -4.88 17.21
N LEU A 162 -14.23 -3.89 17.66
CA LEU A 162 -14.26 -2.56 17.06
C LEU A 162 -12.90 -1.86 17.14
N ASN A 163 -12.25 -1.89 18.31
CA ASN A 163 -10.92 -1.30 18.50
C ASN A 163 -9.85 -1.98 17.60
N ALA A 164 -9.89 -3.30 17.48
CA ALA A 164 -8.99 -4.05 16.60
C ALA A 164 -9.20 -3.73 15.11
N ALA A 165 -10.46 -3.59 14.68
CA ALA A 165 -10.81 -3.16 13.33
C ALA A 165 -10.32 -1.72 13.05
N SER A 166 -10.52 -0.79 13.99
CA SER A 166 -10.02 0.59 13.87
C SER A 166 -8.49 0.67 13.75
N ALA A 167 -7.75 -0.13 14.53
CA ALA A 167 -6.28 -0.22 14.40
C ALA A 167 -5.86 -0.79 13.04
N THR A 168 -6.59 -1.78 12.51
CA THR A 168 -6.34 -2.35 11.19
C THR A 168 -6.58 -1.34 10.08
N ILE A 169 -7.63 -0.52 10.18
CA ILE A 169 -7.92 0.56 9.23
C ILE A 169 -6.78 1.59 9.22
N ALA A 170 -6.30 2.04 10.39
CA ALA A 170 -5.20 3.00 10.48
C ALA A 170 -3.93 2.49 9.78
N ASN A 171 -3.54 1.24 10.04
CA ASN A 171 -2.38 0.62 9.38
C ASN A 171 -2.53 0.55 7.85
N LEU A 172 -3.74 0.27 7.36
CA LEU A 172 -4.02 0.23 5.91
C LEU A 172 -4.06 1.64 5.30
N GLU A 173 -4.45 2.67 6.05
CA GLU A 173 -4.36 4.06 5.60
C GLU A 173 -2.90 4.51 5.46
N ASP A 174 -2.03 4.12 6.42
CA ASP A 174 -0.58 4.36 6.35
C ASP A 174 0.07 3.61 5.16
N GLU A 175 -0.22 2.32 4.97
CA GLU A 175 0.31 1.51 3.84
C GLU A 175 -0.14 2.08 2.47
N ASN A 176 -1.37 2.57 2.36
CA ASN A 176 -1.84 3.24 1.15
C ASN A 176 -1.14 4.59 0.89
N ALA A 177 -0.73 5.30 1.95
CA ALA A 177 0.01 6.55 1.83
C ALA A 177 1.46 6.31 1.38
N GLU A 178 2.12 5.26 1.91
CA GLU A 178 3.45 4.81 1.47
C GLU A 178 3.43 4.37 0.00
N LEU A 179 2.49 3.50 -0.39
CA LEU A 179 2.34 3.04 -1.77
C LEU A 179 2.03 4.19 -2.76
N ALA A 180 1.34 5.24 -2.30
CA ALA A 180 1.11 6.43 -3.11
C ALA A 180 2.38 7.28 -3.31
N ALA A 181 3.29 7.30 -2.34
CA ALA A 181 4.60 7.95 -2.45
C ALA A 181 5.51 7.19 -3.42
N ASP A 182 5.68 5.87 -3.22
CA ASP A 182 6.46 4.99 -4.09
C ASP A 182 6.04 5.11 -5.56
N LYS A 183 4.72 5.14 -5.80
CA LYS A 183 4.16 5.31 -7.15
C LYS A 183 4.50 6.67 -7.76
N SER A 184 4.64 7.71 -6.95
CA SER A 184 5.03 9.05 -7.41
C SER A 184 6.53 9.12 -7.72
N GLU A 185 7.36 8.43 -6.95
CA GLU A 185 8.81 8.32 -7.18
C GLU A 185 9.10 7.54 -8.47
N LEU A 186 8.49 6.35 -8.63
CA LEU A 186 8.62 5.54 -9.84
C LEU A 186 8.14 6.26 -11.12
N ALA A 187 7.16 7.16 -11.00
CA ALA A 187 6.71 7.99 -12.11
C ALA A 187 7.70 9.09 -12.50
N ALA A 188 8.49 9.60 -11.54
CA ALA A 188 9.57 10.55 -11.80
C ALA A 188 10.77 9.84 -12.43
N ASP A 189 11.22 8.71 -11.87
CA ASP A 189 12.29 7.88 -12.44
C ASP A 189 12.02 7.50 -13.90
N LEU A 190 10.77 7.15 -14.22
CA LEU A 190 10.35 6.83 -15.58
C LEU A 190 10.41 8.05 -16.52
N ALA A 191 10.16 9.26 -16.03
CA ALA A 191 10.30 10.48 -16.83
C ALA A 191 11.78 10.77 -17.13
N ASP A 192 12.64 10.76 -16.11
CA ASP A 192 14.08 11.01 -16.24
C ASP A 192 14.77 9.96 -17.14
N ALA A 193 14.34 8.70 -17.08
CA ALA A 193 14.80 7.65 -17.98
C ALA A 193 14.38 7.88 -19.44
N ASN A 194 13.16 8.37 -19.69
CA ASN A 194 12.70 8.70 -21.05
C ASN A 194 13.47 9.90 -21.63
N ASP A 195 13.69 10.95 -20.85
CA ASP A 195 14.49 12.11 -21.28
C ASP A 195 15.94 11.73 -21.57
N SER A 196 16.51 10.80 -20.78
CA SER A 196 17.83 10.24 -21.03
C SER A 196 17.90 9.45 -22.35
N ILE A 197 16.88 8.66 -22.68
CA ILE A 197 16.77 7.93 -23.95
C ILE A 197 16.67 8.90 -25.13
N LEU A 198 15.87 9.95 -25.03
CA LEU A 198 15.74 10.96 -26.09
C LEU A 198 17.07 11.70 -26.34
N SER A 199 17.81 12.02 -25.27
CA SER A 199 19.15 12.61 -25.35
C SER A 199 20.14 11.68 -26.04
N LEU A 200 20.16 10.39 -25.67
CA LEU A 200 21.04 9.38 -26.28
C LEU A 200 20.74 9.15 -27.76
N ASN A 201 19.47 9.10 -28.16
CA ASN A 201 19.09 8.96 -29.57
C ASN A 201 19.58 10.16 -30.39
N SER A 202 19.41 11.39 -29.89
CA SER A 202 19.93 12.61 -30.53
C SER A 202 21.46 12.58 -30.68
N ILE A 203 22.19 12.05 -29.68
CA ILE A 203 23.64 11.87 -29.76
C ILE A 203 24.01 10.83 -30.85
N ILE A 204 23.26 9.72 -30.94
CA ILE A 204 23.48 8.70 -31.98
C ILE A 204 23.25 9.30 -33.37
N ASP A 205 22.14 10.01 -33.59
CA ASP A 205 21.83 10.66 -34.89
C ASP A 205 22.94 11.64 -35.31
N ILE A 206 23.45 12.44 -34.36
CA ILE A 206 24.56 13.39 -34.60
C ILE A 206 25.88 12.65 -34.89
N MET A 207 26.15 11.55 -34.18
CA MET A 207 27.36 10.76 -34.39
C MET A 207 27.34 10.05 -35.75
N ASP A 208 26.21 9.47 -36.15
CA ASP A 208 26.01 8.79 -37.43
C ASP A 208 26.14 9.76 -38.61
N TYR A 209 25.53 10.94 -38.51
CA TYR A 209 25.72 12.03 -39.49
C TYR A 209 27.20 12.43 -39.60
N ASN A 210 27.84 12.79 -38.49
CA ASN A 210 29.24 13.22 -38.50
C ASN A 210 30.19 12.12 -39.02
N TYR A 211 29.88 10.85 -38.75
CA TYR A 211 30.66 9.72 -39.24
C TYR A 211 30.50 9.54 -40.75
N SER A 212 29.27 9.63 -41.26
CA SER A 212 28.96 9.60 -42.70
C SER A 212 29.69 10.70 -43.46
N GLU A 213 29.73 11.93 -42.92
CA GLU A 213 30.46 13.06 -43.53
C GLU A 213 31.98 12.81 -43.55
N ILE A 214 32.54 12.16 -42.52
CA ILE A 214 33.96 11.78 -42.48
C ILE A 214 34.27 10.70 -43.52
N ILE A 215 33.39 9.70 -43.67
CA ILE A 215 33.50 8.67 -44.71
C ILE A 215 33.47 9.34 -46.09
N ALA A 216 32.46 10.16 -46.39
CA ALA A 216 32.34 10.83 -47.68
C ALA A 216 33.56 11.71 -48.01
N PHE A 217 34.10 12.44 -47.02
CA PHE A 217 35.31 13.24 -47.19
C PHE A 217 36.54 12.39 -47.53
N ILE A 218 36.70 11.22 -46.91
CA ILE A 218 37.79 10.29 -47.19
C ILE A 218 37.57 9.60 -48.54
N GLU A 219 36.35 9.14 -48.84
CA GLU A 219 36.02 8.44 -50.08
C GLU A 219 36.18 9.31 -51.32
N THR A 220 35.83 10.61 -51.24
CA THR A 220 36.08 11.58 -52.32
C THR A 220 37.56 11.58 -52.73
N ARG A 221 38.48 11.41 -51.78
CA ARG A 221 39.93 11.38 -52.02
C ARG A 221 40.43 10.12 -52.72
N PHE A 222 39.61 9.08 -52.86
CA PHE A 222 39.98 7.90 -53.63
C PHE A 222 39.74 8.08 -55.14
N GLY A 223 38.96 9.10 -55.55
CA GLY A 223 38.67 9.39 -56.97
C GLY A 223 38.03 8.24 -57.74
N LEU A 224 37.30 7.34 -57.06
CA LEU A 224 36.83 6.06 -57.63
C LEU A 224 35.73 6.24 -58.69
N VAL A 225 35.05 7.39 -58.70
CA VAL A 225 34.06 7.76 -59.72
C VAL A 225 34.42 9.09 -60.37
N GLU A 226 33.96 9.28 -61.61
CA GLU A 226 34.25 10.47 -62.42
C GLU A 226 33.83 11.78 -61.73
N GLU A 227 32.72 11.76 -60.97
CA GLU A 227 32.25 12.93 -60.21
C GLU A 227 33.30 13.38 -59.19
N ASP A 228 33.81 12.47 -58.35
CA ASP A 228 34.87 12.75 -57.37
C ASP A 228 36.17 13.19 -58.05
N ALA A 229 36.64 12.41 -59.03
CA ALA A 229 37.86 12.70 -59.80
C ALA A 229 37.86 14.11 -60.41
N THR A 230 36.71 14.60 -60.90
CA THR A 230 36.63 15.93 -61.50
C THR A 230 36.75 17.08 -60.48
N GLN A 231 36.50 16.84 -59.19
CA GLN A 231 36.60 17.87 -58.15
C GLN A 231 38.04 18.35 -57.93
N PHE A 232 39.03 17.50 -58.20
CA PHE A 232 40.45 17.81 -57.99
C PHE A 232 41.08 18.66 -59.10
N VAL A 233 40.37 18.91 -60.20
CA VAL A 233 40.81 19.87 -61.22
C VAL A 233 40.27 21.25 -60.86
N THR A 234 41.07 22.04 -60.13
CA THR A 234 40.67 23.31 -59.49
C THR A 234 41.29 24.56 -60.15
N PRO A 235 40.99 24.88 -61.42
CA PRO A 235 41.60 26.03 -62.12
C PRO A 235 41.17 27.41 -61.58
N ASN A 236 40.14 27.46 -60.71
CA ASN A 236 39.66 28.69 -60.08
C ASN A 236 40.18 28.85 -58.63
N ASP A 237 41.08 27.96 -58.18
CA ASP A 237 41.75 28.11 -56.89
C ASP A 237 42.69 29.33 -56.89
N GLU A 238 42.70 30.08 -55.78
CA GLU A 238 43.46 31.33 -55.65
C GLU A 238 44.97 31.08 -55.75
N THR A 239 45.49 30.02 -55.11
CA THR A 239 46.93 29.69 -55.14
C THR A 239 47.36 29.17 -56.50
N VAL A 240 46.52 28.38 -57.18
CA VAL A 240 46.76 27.96 -58.57
C VAL A 240 46.83 29.18 -59.50
N GLY A 241 45.90 30.13 -59.35
CA GLY A 241 45.88 31.37 -60.13
C GLY A 241 47.11 32.26 -59.90
N GLU A 242 47.46 32.52 -58.63
CA GLU A 242 48.65 33.30 -58.27
C GLU A 242 49.94 32.69 -58.83
N LEU A 243 50.06 31.35 -58.82
CA LEU A 243 51.20 30.65 -59.41
C LEU A 243 51.25 30.80 -60.93
N VAL A 244 50.11 30.69 -61.63
CA VAL A 244 50.06 30.90 -63.10
C VAL A 244 50.44 32.34 -63.45
N ASP A 245 49.87 33.33 -62.79
CA ASP A 245 50.18 34.76 -63.01
C ASP A 245 51.65 35.12 -62.66
N PHE A 246 52.28 34.38 -61.75
CA PHE A 246 53.70 34.53 -61.44
C PHE A 246 54.61 33.92 -62.54
N LEU A 247 54.21 32.80 -63.13
CA LEU A 247 55.03 32.05 -64.09
C LEU A 247 54.90 32.54 -65.52
N VAL A 248 53.70 32.91 -65.96
CA VAL A 248 53.39 33.28 -67.35
C VAL A 248 52.54 34.55 -67.40
N THR A 249 52.42 35.15 -68.58
CA THR A 249 51.55 36.33 -68.77
C THR A 249 50.23 35.90 -69.42
N PRO A 250 49.07 36.46 -69.03
CA PRO A 250 47.76 36.02 -69.50
C PRO A 250 47.66 35.83 -71.02
N PHE A 251 46.90 34.82 -71.43
CA PHE A 251 46.70 34.51 -72.85
C PHE A 251 46.00 35.68 -73.57
N THR A 252 46.46 35.99 -74.78
CA THR A 252 45.72 36.87 -75.70
C THR A 252 45.31 36.05 -76.91
N SER A 253 44.01 36.09 -77.26
CA SER A 253 43.29 35.08 -78.06
C SER A 253 43.70 34.91 -79.54
N SER A 254 44.90 35.37 -79.92
CA SER A 254 45.45 35.30 -81.27
C SER A 254 46.91 34.83 -81.36
N ASP A 255 47.65 34.68 -80.25
CA ASP A 255 49.06 34.23 -80.30
C ASP A 255 49.25 32.82 -79.74
N TRP A 256 49.01 31.84 -80.61
CA TRP A 256 49.20 30.41 -80.31
C TRP A 256 50.67 29.98 -80.21
N HIS A 257 51.64 30.78 -80.68
CA HIS A 257 53.05 30.44 -80.45
C HIS A 257 53.43 30.77 -79.01
N LYS A 258 53.08 31.98 -78.54
CA LYS A 258 53.24 32.36 -77.13
C LYS A 258 52.50 31.40 -76.20
N ALA A 259 51.24 31.04 -76.52
CA ALA A 259 50.50 30.07 -75.72
C ALA A 259 51.21 28.72 -75.63
N TRP A 260 51.92 28.32 -76.70
CA TRP A 260 52.63 27.06 -76.68
C TRP A 260 53.87 27.11 -75.79
N ASP A 261 54.64 28.19 -75.91
CA ASP A 261 55.81 28.45 -75.06
C ASP A 261 55.42 28.57 -73.57
N ASP A 262 54.32 29.27 -73.26
CA ASP A 262 53.77 29.41 -71.91
C ASP A 262 53.33 28.06 -71.32
N MET A 263 52.53 27.26 -72.04
CA MET A 263 52.11 25.94 -71.56
C MET A 263 53.28 24.97 -71.40
N GLN A 264 54.28 25.03 -72.30
CA GLN A 264 55.54 24.28 -72.14
C GLN A 264 56.31 24.76 -70.90
N TYR A 265 56.28 26.05 -70.57
CA TYR A 265 56.90 26.58 -69.35
C TYR A 265 56.17 26.13 -68.08
N LEU A 266 54.83 26.16 -68.04
CA LEU A 266 54.03 25.61 -66.93
C LEU A 266 54.33 24.12 -66.70
N TYR A 267 54.34 23.33 -67.78
CA TYR A 267 54.75 21.91 -67.75
C TYR A 267 56.17 21.72 -67.18
N THR A 268 57.12 22.51 -67.68
CA THR A 268 58.53 22.44 -67.27
C THR A 268 58.70 22.91 -65.81
N TRP A 269 57.86 23.81 -65.32
CA TRP A 269 57.86 24.22 -63.93
C TRP A 269 57.41 23.08 -63.02
N VAL A 270 56.25 22.45 -63.29
CA VAL A 270 55.74 21.33 -62.47
C VAL A 270 56.80 20.23 -62.37
N ARG A 271 57.33 19.77 -63.51
CA ARG A 271 58.34 18.70 -63.59
C ARG A 271 59.66 18.99 -62.83
N ASN A 272 60.01 20.27 -62.63
CA ASN A 272 61.27 20.66 -61.98
C ASN A 272 61.10 21.06 -60.51
N ASN A 273 59.88 21.35 -60.04
CA ASN A 273 59.62 21.88 -58.70
C ASN A 273 58.73 20.95 -57.86
N ILE A 274 58.05 19.97 -58.45
CA ILE A 274 57.30 18.95 -57.71
C ILE A 274 58.09 17.64 -57.69
N GLU A 275 58.48 17.20 -56.49
CA GLU A 275 59.19 15.93 -56.27
C GLU A 275 58.21 14.75 -56.31
N TYR A 276 58.53 13.71 -57.10
CA TYR A 276 57.72 12.49 -57.16
C TYR A 276 57.66 11.81 -55.78
N SER A 277 56.47 11.68 -55.22
CA SER A 277 56.23 10.98 -53.95
C SER A 277 55.02 10.07 -54.11
N TYR A 278 55.16 8.79 -53.75
CA TYR A 278 54.02 7.89 -53.64
C TYR A 278 53.13 8.26 -52.46
N ASP A 279 51.86 7.92 -52.56
CA ASP A 279 50.86 8.15 -51.53
C ASP A 279 51.13 7.42 -50.20
N SER A 280 50.60 8.03 -49.15
CA SER A 280 50.39 7.34 -47.88
C SER A 280 48.99 6.73 -47.88
N PRO A 281 48.84 5.42 -47.61
CA PRO A 281 47.56 4.75 -47.73
C PRO A 281 46.54 5.33 -46.74
N LEU A 282 45.33 5.56 -47.23
CA LEU A 282 44.19 6.02 -46.46
C LEU A 282 43.29 4.85 -46.02
N PRO A 283 42.59 4.95 -44.88
CA PRO A 283 41.75 3.88 -44.37
C PRO A 283 40.40 3.81 -45.11
N LEU A 284 40.00 2.59 -45.48
CA LEU A 284 38.62 2.27 -45.80
C LEU A 284 37.87 2.06 -44.48
N LEU A 285 37.01 3.00 -44.12
CA LEU A 285 36.22 2.96 -42.90
C LEU A 285 34.97 2.08 -43.08
N PRO A 286 34.55 1.33 -42.04
CA PRO A 286 33.31 0.55 -42.12
C PRO A 286 32.09 1.48 -42.19
N LEU A 287 31.07 1.11 -42.97
CA LEU A 287 29.85 1.91 -43.15
C LEU A 287 28.94 1.96 -41.91
N ASP A 288 29.06 1.00 -40.99
CA ASP A 288 28.26 0.94 -39.75
C ASP A 288 29.15 1.24 -38.53
N LEU A 289 28.84 2.35 -37.86
CA LEU A 289 29.55 2.82 -36.66
C LEU A 289 29.30 1.94 -35.41
N LEU A 290 28.17 1.22 -35.37
CA LEU A 290 27.68 0.51 -34.19
C LEU A 290 27.96 -0.99 -34.25
N GLU A 291 27.91 -1.61 -35.43
CA GLU A 291 28.35 -3.00 -35.63
C GLU A 291 29.88 -3.13 -35.58
N GLY A 292 30.60 -2.06 -35.96
CA GLY A 292 32.05 -2.03 -36.06
C GLY A 292 32.59 -2.87 -37.22
N GLY A 293 33.91 -2.97 -37.35
CA GLY A 293 34.51 -3.71 -38.45
C GLY A 293 36.03 -3.74 -38.44
N THR A 294 36.60 -4.33 -39.50
CA THR A 294 38.02 -4.20 -39.82
C THR A 294 38.28 -2.91 -40.60
N ILE A 295 39.46 -2.32 -40.40
CA ILE A 295 39.95 -1.22 -41.22
C ILE A 295 40.84 -1.82 -42.31
N ASP A 296 40.40 -1.71 -43.56
CA ASP A 296 41.23 -1.96 -44.73
C ASP A 296 41.93 -0.67 -45.17
N TRP A 297 42.90 -0.78 -46.08
CA TRP A 297 43.74 0.35 -46.50
C TRP A 297 43.76 0.46 -48.02
N PHE A 298 43.45 1.66 -48.52
CA PHE A 298 43.50 1.99 -49.94
C PHE A 298 44.80 2.75 -50.24
N GLY A 299 45.46 2.39 -51.34
CA GLY A 299 46.87 2.76 -51.61
C GLY A 299 47.10 4.06 -52.37
N GLU A 300 46.05 4.66 -52.93
CA GLU A 300 46.10 5.84 -53.80
C GLU A 300 45.25 6.96 -53.18
N PHE A 301 45.64 8.22 -53.38
CA PHE A 301 45.01 9.39 -52.79
C PHE A 301 45.12 10.59 -53.73
N TRP A 302 44.00 11.21 -54.08
CA TRP A 302 43.98 12.37 -54.97
C TRP A 302 44.28 13.65 -54.17
N GLN A 303 45.41 14.28 -54.47
CA GLN A 303 45.84 15.53 -53.83
C GLN A 303 45.32 16.74 -54.62
N TYR A 304 44.83 17.77 -53.93
CA TYR A 304 44.44 19.00 -54.63
C TYR A 304 45.69 19.71 -55.21
N PRO A 305 45.55 20.43 -56.34
CA PRO A 305 46.60 21.28 -56.90
C PRO A 305 47.25 22.23 -55.88
N VAL A 306 46.46 22.85 -54.99
CA VAL A 306 46.98 23.73 -53.92
C VAL A 306 47.80 22.99 -52.87
N GLU A 307 47.43 21.75 -52.54
CA GLU A 307 48.20 20.88 -51.64
C GLU A 307 49.51 20.44 -52.30
N THR A 308 49.46 20.10 -53.60
CA THR A 308 50.64 19.74 -54.42
C THR A 308 51.64 20.90 -54.50
N ILE A 309 51.17 22.13 -54.68
CA ILE A 309 51.99 23.36 -54.62
C ILE A 309 52.58 23.54 -53.21
N TYR A 310 51.77 23.37 -52.16
CA TYR A 310 52.21 23.61 -50.78
C TYR A 310 53.26 22.60 -50.27
N TRP A 311 53.13 21.33 -50.65
CA TRP A 311 54.07 20.27 -50.25
C TRP A 311 55.26 20.11 -51.19
N GLU A 312 55.26 20.79 -52.35
CA GLU A 312 56.23 20.63 -53.44
C GLU A 312 56.39 19.16 -53.88
N ARG A 313 55.34 18.35 -53.70
CA ARG A 313 55.36 16.88 -53.81
C ARG A 313 54.05 16.33 -54.34
N GLY A 314 54.16 15.29 -55.15
CA GLY A 314 53.02 14.52 -55.62
C GLY A 314 53.42 13.49 -56.68
N ASP A 315 52.55 12.53 -56.92
CA ASP A 315 52.72 11.40 -57.84
C ASP A 315 52.31 11.79 -59.30
N CYS A 316 52.14 10.83 -60.22
CA CYS A 316 51.65 11.07 -61.58
C CYS A 316 50.23 11.67 -61.65
N GLU A 317 49.37 11.36 -60.67
CA GLU A 317 48.00 11.85 -60.47
C GLU A 317 48.05 13.36 -60.14
N ASP A 318 48.58 13.68 -58.96
CA ASP A 318 48.74 15.03 -58.41
C ASP A 318 49.37 16.02 -59.40
N GLN A 319 50.47 15.63 -60.04
CA GLN A 319 51.18 16.50 -60.98
C GLN A 319 50.38 16.76 -62.26
N SER A 320 49.57 15.78 -62.68
CA SER A 320 48.67 15.92 -63.83
C SER A 320 47.46 16.79 -63.50
N LEU A 321 46.89 16.68 -62.29
CA LEU A 321 45.84 17.58 -61.79
C LEU A 321 46.32 19.02 -61.72
N LEU A 322 47.48 19.23 -61.10
CA LEU A 322 48.10 20.55 -60.96
C LEU A 322 48.32 21.18 -62.34
N LEU A 323 48.99 20.48 -63.25
CA LEU A 323 49.26 20.99 -64.60
C LEU A 323 47.97 21.25 -65.39
N THR A 324 46.97 20.36 -65.30
CA THR A 324 45.67 20.57 -65.96
C THR A 324 44.94 21.79 -65.40
N SER A 325 45.00 22.02 -64.09
CA SER A 325 44.40 23.17 -63.43
C SER A 325 45.11 24.47 -63.82
N MET A 326 46.45 24.47 -63.88
CA MET A 326 47.25 25.60 -64.35
C MET A 326 46.96 25.95 -65.82
N ILE A 327 46.89 24.95 -66.71
CA ILE A 327 46.57 25.16 -68.14
C ILE A 327 45.13 25.67 -68.33
N LYS A 328 44.17 25.15 -67.57
CA LYS A 328 42.77 25.63 -67.60
C LYS A 328 42.64 27.04 -67.04
N ASN A 329 43.36 27.38 -65.98
CA ASN A 329 43.41 28.74 -65.41
C ASN A 329 43.97 29.73 -66.44
N TYR A 330 45.16 29.45 -67.00
CA TYR A 330 45.81 30.23 -68.06
C TYR A 330 44.90 30.50 -69.26
N GLY A 331 44.08 29.51 -69.63
CA GLY A 331 43.13 29.58 -70.74
C GLY A 331 41.76 30.18 -70.40
N GLU A 332 41.57 30.79 -69.23
CA GLU A 332 40.28 31.30 -68.71
C GLU A 332 39.14 30.24 -68.78
N GLY A 333 39.47 28.96 -68.58
CA GLY A 333 38.54 27.83 -68.72
C GLY A 333 38.18 27.46 -70.17
N GLY A 334 38.61 28.23 -71.16
CA GLY A 334 38.39 27.97 -72.59
C GLY A 334 39.34 26.93 -73.21
N THR A 335 40.33 26.44 -72.46
CA THR A 335 41.31 25.45 -72.93
C THR A 335 40.91 24.03 -72.56
N TYR A 336 40.86 23.15 -73.56
CA TYR A 336 40.42 21.75 -73.43
C TYR A 336 41.54 20.81 -72.92
N ALA A 337 42.00 21.01 -71.69
CA ALA A 337 42.94 20.09 -71.03
C ALA A 337 42.20 19.00 -70.24
N TYR A 338 42.70 17.76 -70.27
CA TYR A 338 42.13 16.60 -69.57
C TYR A 338 43.22 15.80 -68.88
N CYS A 339 43.02 15.42 -67.62
CA CYS A 339 43.77 14.31 -67.02
C CYS A 339 43.28 13.00 -67.65
N VAL A 340 44.19 12.13 -68.07
CA VAL A 340 43.85 10.81 -68.62
C VAL A 340 44.71 9.75 -67.95
N GLY A 341 44.07 8.95 -67.09
CA GLY A 341 44.66 7.77 -66.48
C GLY A 341 44.63 6.57 -67.44
N ILE A 342 45.72 5.80 -67.46
CA ILE A 342 45.84 4.52 -68.16
C ILE A 342 46.32 3.49 -67.15
N SER A 343 45.61 2.37 -67.01
CA SER A 343 45.98 1.27 -66.11
C SER A 343 45.83 -0.08 -66.80
N ASN A 344 46.68 -1.04 -66.41
CA ASN A 344 46.61 -2.43 -66.84
C ASN A 344 46.20 -3.40 -65.71
N GLY A 345 45.86 -2.89 -64.53
CA GLY A 345 45.53 -3.66 -63.32
C GLY A 345 46.72 -4.07 -62.44
N GLU A 346 47.96 -3.86 -62.89
CA GLU A 346 49.20 -4.03 -62.10
C GLU A 346 49.94 -2.70 -61.88
N SER A 347 49.73 -1.71 -62.76
CA SER A 347 50.25 -0.35 -62.69
C SER A 347 49.30 0.61 -63.40
N GLY A 348 49.14 1.80 -62.83
CA GLY A 348 48.54 2.97 -63.46
C GLY A 348 49.58 4.03 -63.82
N HIS A 349 49.18 4.98 -64.65
CA HIS A 349 49.89 6.23 -64.93
C HIS A 349 48.89 7.29 -65.39
N MET A 350 49.10 8.55 -65.04
CA MET A 350 48.29 9.67 -65.53
C MET A 350 49.15 10.76 -66.18
N ALA A 351 48.64 11.34 -67.26
CA ALA A 351 49.23 12.46 -67.97
C ALA A 351 48.13 13.43 -68.47
N VAL A 352 48.54 14.63 -68.89
CA VAL A 352 47.63 15.69 -69.36
C VAL A 352 47.51 15.66 -70.88
N PHE A 353 46.27 15.57 -71.36
CA PHE A 353 45.91 15.42 -72.76
C PHE A 353 45.25 16.71 -73.26
N LEU A 354 45.79 17.28 -74.34
CA LEU A 354 45.33 18.52 -74.96
C LEU A 354 44.98 18.26 -76.44
N PRO A 355 43.70 18.15 -76.82
CA PRO A 355 43.29 18.06 -78.21
C PRO A 355 43.60 19.37 -78.95
N VAL A 356 44.17 19.26 -80.15
CA VAL A 356 44.53 20.41 -80.98
C VAL A 356 43.95 20.27 -82.40
N GLU A 357 44.03 21.34 -83.20
CA GLU A 357 43.46 21.36 -84.54
C GLU A 357 43.98 20.22 -85.46
N GLY A 358 43.15 19.86 -86.43
CA GLY A 358 43.44 18.77 -87.38
C GLY A 358 43.21 17.37 -86.84
N GLY A 359 42.62 17.21 -85.64
CA GLY A 359 42.39 15.91 -85.01
C GLY A 359 43.64 15.31 -84.38
N ASN A 360 44.62 16.15 -84.07
CA ASN A 360 45.83 15.74 -83.36
C ASN A 360 45.64 15.94 -81.85
N LEU A 361 46.53 15.34 -81.09
CA LEU A 361 46.53 15.33 -79.64
C LEU A 361 47.96 15.57 -79.16
N VAL A 362 48.11 16.40 -78.13
CA VAL A 362 49.37 16.57 -77.42
C VAL A 362 49.23 15.97 -76.03
N ILE A 363 50.29 15.33 -75.56
CA ILE A 363 50.38 14.73 -74.23
C ILE A 363 51.51 15.43 -73.50
N PHE A 364 51.21 15.97 -72.33
CA PHE A 364 52.16 16.44 -71.34
C PHE A 364 52.23 15.41 -70.21
N ASP A 365 53.39 14.78 -70.07
CA ASP A 365 53.64 13.80 -69.03
C ASP A 365 54.60 14.40 -67.98
N PRO A 366 54.09 14.95 -66.86
CA PRO A 366 54.94 15.65 -65.90
C PRO A 366 55.92 14.70 -65.20
N THR A 367 55.60 13.40 -65.14
CA THR A 367 56.35 12.39 -64.39
C THR A 367 57.09 11.37 -65.27
N GLY A 368 56.83 11.34 -66.60
CA GLY A 368 57.54 10.54 -67.62
C GLY A 368 58.56 11.32 -68.45
#